data_AF-A0A6B1HIX0-F1
#
_entry.id   AF-A0A6B1HIX0-F1
#
_cell.length_a   1.000
_cell.length_b   1.000
_cell.length_c   1.000
_cell.angle_alpha   90.00
_cell.angle_beta   90.00
_cell.angle_gamma   90.00
#
_symmetry.space_group_name_H-M   'P 1'
#
loop_
_entity.id
_entity.type
_entity.pdbx_description
1 polymer ?
#
loop_
_entity_poly.entity_id
_entity_poly.type
_entity_poly.pdbx_seq_one_letter_code
_entity_poly.pdbx_strand_id
1 'polypeptide(L)'
;INLLEADPRLREQMRLAMNESYRTLLGHFRHESGHYYWQRLVAHGDCLEGFRSRFGDERRHYQDSLDEYYREGPPPDWQDNYVVAYASSHPLEDFAECWSHYLHMVDTLQTAADDQLAIGDRRFADPLGTGLPFHQLIDQWHALAPAMNDLNRSMGLDDAYPFSLTGPVIGKLDFVHGVVRAAKP
;
A
#
# COMPACT_ATOMS: atom_id res chain seq x y z
N ILE A 1 -2.76 -4.73 16.53
CA ILE A 1 -2.64 -6.19 16.75
C ILE A 1 -4.01 -6.81 16.55
N ASN A 2 -4.31 -7.07 15.28
CA ASN A 2 -5.48 -7.83 14.91
C ASN A 2 -5.24 -9.29 15.34
N LEU A 3 -5.90 -9.72 16.41
CA LEU A 3 -5.70 -11.05 17.01
C LEU A 3 -6.08 -12.22 16.07
N LEU A 4 -6.72 -11.93 14.94
CA LEU A 4 -7.11 -12.90 13.92
C LEU A 4 -5.96 -13.26 12.97
N GLU A 5 -4.95 -12.40 12.78
CA GLU A 5 -3.76 -12.70 11.97
C GLU A 5 -2.72 -13.56 12.73
N ALA A 6 -2.96 -13.80 14.02
CA ALA A 6 -2.15 -14.69 14.85
C ALA A 6 -2.51 -16.18 14.66
N ASP A 7 -3.64 -16.50 14.02
CA ASP A 7 -4.02 -17.89 13.74
C ASP A 7 -3.20 -18.45 12.55
N PRO A 8 -2.38 -19.50 12.78
CA PRO A 8 -1.57 -20.13 11.74
C PRO A 8 -2.37 -20.59 10.51
N ARG A 9 -3.65 -20.96 10.67
CA ARG A 9 -4.46 -21.49 9.55
C ARG A 9 -4.91 -20.41 8.57
N LEU A 10 -5.30 -19.25 9.09
CA LEU A 10 -5.64 -18.07 8.27
C LEU A 10 -4.38 -17.53 7.57
N ARG A 11 -3.23 -17.60 8.25
CA ARG A 11 -1.95 -17.22 7.66
C ARG A 11 -1.56 -18.10 6.47
N GLU A 12 -1.77 -19.41 6.56
CA GLU A 12 -1.45 -20.37 5.48
C GLU A 12 -2.41 -20.26 4.29
N GLN A 13 -3.71 -20.05 4.53
CA GLN A 13 -4.69 -19.82 3.46
C GLN A 13 -4.48 -18.46 2.76
N MET A 14 -4.15 -17.39 3.52
CA MET A 14 -3.77 -16.11 2.94
C MET A 14 -2.47 -16.21 2.14
N ARG A 15 -1.50 -17.00 2.61
CA ARG A 15 -0.23 -17.24 1.92
C ARG A 15 -0.41 -17.98 0.60
N LEU A 16 -1.31 -18.95 0.53
CA LEU A 16 -1.64 -19.68 -0.70
C LEU A 16 -2.50 -18.87 -1.69
N ALA A 17 -3.35 -17.96 -1.19
CA ALA A 17 -4.19 -17.09 -2.02
C ALA A 17 -3.48 -15.81 -2.50
N MET A 18 -2.47 -15.34 -1.75
CA MET A 18 -1.69 -14.14 -2.05
C MET A 18 -0.27 -14.58 -2.35
N ASN A 19 0.03 -14.73 -3.65
CA ASN A 19 1.31 -15.10 -4.23
C ASN A 19 2.49 -14.79 -3.29
N GLU A 20 3.12 -15.86 -2.79
CA GLU A 20 3.92 -16.00 -1.56
C GLU A 20 5.05 -14.98 -1.28
N SER A 21 5.29 -14.03 -2.18
CA SER A 21 6.48 -13.19 -2.19
C SER A 21 6.41 -11.94 -1.29
N TYR A 22 5.22 -11.45 -0.92
CA TYR A 22 5.12 -10.07 -0.38
C TYR A 22 4.83 -9.91 1.12
N ARG A 23 4.43 -10.96 1.86
CA ARG A 23 4.23 -10.82 3.31
C ARG A 23 5.55 -10.94 4.08
N THR A 24 6.43 -9.98 3.86
CA THR A 24 7.61 -9.77 4.71
C THR A 24 7.18 -9.25 6.08
N LEU A 25 7.99 -9.47 7.12
CA LEU A 25 7.74 -8.89 8.45
C LEU A 25 7.63 -7.36 8.40
N LEU A 26 8.41 -6.72 7.52
CA LEU A 26 8.37 -5.29 7.29
C LEU A 26 7.03 -4.85 6.68
N GLY A 27 6.52 -5.57 5.67
CA GLY A 27 5.23 -5.29 5.07
C GLY A 27 4.07 -5.37 6.07
N HIS A 28 4.06 -6.41 6.92
CA HIS A 28 3.04 -6.56 7.96
C HIS A 28 3.15 -5.46 9.03
N PHE A 29 4.37 -5.09 9.45
CA PHE A 29 4.55 -3.98 10.38
C PHE A 29 4.04 -2.65 9.79
N ARG A 30 4.32 -2.38 8.51
CA ARG A 30 3.80 -1.20 7.82
C ARG A 30 2.28 -1.21 7.76
N HIS A 31 1.65 -2.34 7.46
CA HIS A 31 0.19 -2.50 7.50
C HIS A 31 -0.39 -2.16 8.88
N GLU A 32 0.12 -2.79 9.95
CA GLU A 32 -0.35 -2.54 11.33
C GLU A 32 -0.13 -1.08 11.77
N SER A 33 0.96 -0.45 11.30
CA SER A 33 1.18 0.98 11.52
C SER A 33 0.12 1.84 10.81
N GLY A 34 -0.40 1.38 9.67
CA GLY A 34 -1.48 2.04 8.94
C GLY A 34 -2.75 2.15 9.76
N HIS A 35 -3.19 1.08 10.43
CA HIS A 35 -4.34 1.15 11.35
C HIS A 35 -4.10 2.15 12.50
N TYR A 36 -2.91 2.13 13.08
CA TYR A 36 -2.54 3.03 14.16
C TYR A 36 -2.59 4.50 13.72
N TYR A 37 -2.05 4.82 12.54
CA TYR A 37 -2.06 6.18 12.01
C TYR A 37 -3.42 6.61 11.48
N TRP A 38 -4.25 5.69 10.99
CA TRP A 38 -5.64 5.97 10.67
C TRP A 38 -6.39 6.51 11.89
N GLN A 39 -6.27 5.81 13.03
CA GLN A 39 -6.92 6.24 14.28
C GLN A 39 -6.45 7.63 14.73
N ARG A 40 -5.17 7.94 14.54
CA ARG A 40 -4.59 9.22 14.97
C ARG A 40 -4.88 10.38 14.03
N LEU A 41 -4.81 10.15 12.73
CA LEU A 41 -4.74 11.21 11.72
C LEU A 41 -6.06 11.35 10.93
N VAL A 42 -6.90 10.32 10.90
CA VAL A 42 -8.10 10.29 10.05
C VAL A 42 -9.38 10.21 10.88
N ALA A 43 -9.45 9.31 11.87
CA ALA A 43 -10.70 8.95 12.56
C ALA A 43 -11.46 10.11 13.22
N HIS A 44 -10.75 11.17 13.64
CA HIS A 44 -11.31 12.32 14.37
C HIS A 44 -11.02 13.67 13.72
N GLY A 45 -10.51 13.68 12.48
CA GLY A 45 -10.07 14.88 11.80
C GLY A 45 -10.88 15.20 10.53
N ASP A 46 -10.53 16.32 9.92
CA ASP A 46 -11.15 16.81 8.67
C ASP A 46 -10.94 15.86 7.48
N CYS A 47 -10.03 14.89 7.62
CA CYS A 47 -9.72 13.90 6.59
C CYS A 47 -10.75 12.76 6.48
N LEU A 48 -11.69 12.60 7.43
CA LEU A 48 -12.62 11.46 7.45
C LEU A 48 -13.53 11.41 6.22
N GLU A 49 -14.02 12.55 5.74
CA GLU A 49 -14.83 12.60 4.51
C GLU A 49 -14.00 12.25 3.27
N GLY A 50 -12.75 12.74 3.22
CA GLY A 50 -11.79 12.39 2.18
C GLY A 50 -11.44 10.91 2.16
N PHE A 51 -11.39 10.27 3.33
CA PHE A 51 -11.25 8.82 3.47
C PHE A 51 -12.49 8.10 2.91
N ARG A 52 -13.69 8.45 3.38
CA ARG A 52 -14.92 7.73 2.98
C ARG A 52 -15.21 7.80 1.48
N SER A 53 -14.87 8.92 0.84
CA SER A 53 -15.01 9.08 -0.62
C SER A 53 -14.07 8.19 -1.44
N ARG A 54 -12.98 7.68 -0.85
CA ARG A 54 -11.97 6.86 -1.54
C ARG A 54 -11.97 5.40 -1.12
N PHE A 55 -12.14 5.12 0.17
CA PHE A 55 -12.03 3.79 0.77
C PHE A 55 -13.40 3.18 1.10
N GLY A 56 -14.45 3.99 1.16
CA GLY A 56 -15.80 3.55 1.55
C GLY A 56 -16.11 3.77 3.03
N ASP A 57 -17.24 3.21 3.49
CA ASP A 57 -17.76 3.44 4.83
C ASP A 57 -17.16 2.46 5.85
N GLU A 58 -16.27 2.98 6.71
CA GLU A 58 -15.59 2.21 7.75
C GLU A 58 -16.51 1.74 8.89
N ARG A 59 -17.75 2.23 8.95
CA ARG A 59 -18.71 1.87 10.01
C ARG A 59 -19.34 0.50 9.78
N ARG A 60 -19.07 -0.14 8.62
CA ARG A 60 -19.43 -1.54 8.41
C ARG A 60 -18.87 -2.39 9.55
N HIS A 61 -19.63 -3.41 9.96
CA HIS A 61 -19.16 -4.27 11.04
C HIS A 61 -17.91 -5.01 10.56
N TYR A 62 -16.81 -4.79 11.27
CA TYR A 62 -15.48 -5.23 10.83
C TYR A 62 -15.43 -6.76 10.68
N GLN A 63 -15.87 -7.50 11.70
CA GLN A 63 -15.84 -8.96 11.69
C GLN A 63 -16.73 -9.54 10.59
N ASP A 64 -17.93 -8.98 10.40
CA ASP A 64 -18.86 -9.49 9.40
C ASP A 64 -18.30 -9.33 7.99
N SER A 65 -17.58 -8.22 7.74
CA SER A 65 -16.95 -7.94 6.45
C SER A 65 -15.79 -8.90 6.16
N LEU A 66 -15.00 -9.26 7.18
CA LEU A 66 -13.97 -10.28 7.05
C LEU A 66 -14.57 -11.68 6.82
N ASP A 67 -15.61 -12.04 7.57
CA ASP A 67 -16.28 -13.33 7.43
C ASP A 67 -16.92 -13.50 6.04
N GLU A 68 -17.49 -12.41 5.49
CA GLU A 68 -17.97 -12.32 4.10
C GLU A 68 -16.82 -12.53 3.11
N TYR A 69 -15.72 -11.78 3.26
CA TYR A 69 -14.54 -11.90 2.39
C TYR A 69 -13.95 -13.31 2.39
N TYR A 70 -13.83 -13.98 3.53
CA TYR A 70 -13.29 -15.35 3.58
C TYR A 70 -14.26 -16.39 3.00
N ARG A 71 -15.56 -16.11 3.00
CA ARG A 71 -16.57 -16.99 2.41
C ARG A 71 -16.66 -16.83 0.90
N GLU A 72 -16.61 -15.60 0.41
CA GLU A 72 -16.91 -15.26 -0.99
C GLU A 72 -15.66 -14.97 -1.82
N GLY A 73 -14.55 -14.64 -1.16
CA GLY A 73 -13.32 -14.16 -1.79
C GLY A 73 -13.39 -12.67 -2.15
N PRO A 74 -12.34 -12.14 -2.79
CA PRO A 74 -12.34 -10.79 -3.32
C PRO A 74 -13.33 -10.64 -4.48
N PRO A 75 -13.87 -9.44 -4.74
CA PRO A 75 -14.62 -9.14 -5.96
C PRO A 75 -13.81 -9.49 -7.22
N PRO A 76 -14.43 -9.98 -8.31
CA PRO A 76 -13.70 -10.38 -9.52
C PRO A 76 -12.84 -9.27 -10.16
N ASP A 77 -13.20 -8.02 -9.92
CA ASP A 77 -12.57 -6.79 -10.42
C ASP A 77 -11.74 -6.08 -9.35
N TRP A 78 -11.27 -6.80 -8.31
CA TRP A 78 -10.52 -6.20 -7.22
C TRP A 78 -9.25 -5.49 -7.70
N GLN A 79 -8.57 -6.03 -8.73
CA GLN A 79 -7.34 -5.48 -9.30
C GLN A 79 -7.51 -4.05 -9.84
N ASP A 80 -8.75 -3.69 -10.22
CA ASP A 80 -9.04 -2.36 -10.75
C ASP A 80 -9.09 -1.29 -9.65
N ASN A 81 -9.34 -1.70 -8.40
CA ASN A 81 -9.68 -0.81 -7.30
C ASN A 81 -8.75 -0.92 -6.09
N TYR A 82 -8.06 -2.04 -5.92
CA TYR A 82 -7.31 -2.38 -4.70
C TYR A 82 -5.88 -2.82 -5.03
N VAL A 83 -4.93 -2.45 -4.18
CA VAL A 83 -3.51 -2.83 -4.35
C VAL A 83 -3.28 -4.32 -4.18
N VAL A 84 -4.05 -4.95 -3.29
CA VAL A 84 -4.08 -6.40 -3.06
C VAL A 84 -5.53 -6.83 -2.85
N ALA A 85 -5.86 -8.07 -3.19
CA ALA A 85 -7.23 -8.58 -3.02
C ALA A 85 -7.75 -8.44 -1.59
N TYR A 86 -6.90 -8.67 -0.57
CA TYR A 86 -7.30 -8.54 0.84
C TYR A 86 -7.74 -7.12 1.23
N ALA A 87 -7.28 -6.08 0.54
CA ALA A 87 -7.75 -4.71 0.76
C ALA A 87 -9.25 -4.56 0.46
N SER A 88 -9.86 -5.42 -0.35
CA SER A 88 -11.31 -5.38 -0.60
C SER A 88 -12.15 -5.88 0.59
N SER A 89 -11.53 -6.42 1.63
CA SER A 89 -12.24 -7.02 2.77
C SER A 89 -12.92 -6.00 3.67
N HIS A 90 -12.33 -4.81 3.83
CA HIS A 90 -12.91 -3.73 4.63
C HIS A 90 -12.22 -2.39 4.31
N PRO A 91 -12.92 -1.22 4.37
CA PRO A 91 -12.30 0.09 4.12
C PRO A 91 -11.06 0.40 4.96
N LEU A 92 -11.00 -0.10 6.20
CA LEU A 92 -9.83 0.04 7.08
C LEU A 92 -8.63 -0.81 6.61
N GLU A 93 -8.89 -1.98 6.03
CA GLU A 93 -7.84 -2.84 5.44
C GLU A 93 -7.32 -2.20 4.16
N ASP A 94 -8.20 -1.67 3.31
CA ASP A 94 -7.82 -0.94 2.10
C ASP A 94 -6.89 0.24 2.41
N PHE A 95 -7.20 1.01 3.45
CA PHE A 95 -6.32 2.08 3.91
C PHE A 95 -5.00 1.56 4.46
N ALA A 96 -5.01 0.51 5.29
CA ALA A 96 -3.79 -0.05 5.86
C ALA A 96 -2.86 -0.63 4.78
N GLU A 97 -3.40 -1.27 3.75
CA GLU A 97 -2.66 -1.76 2.60
C GLU A 97 -2.13 -0.60 1.74
N CYS A 98 -2.93 0.43 1.45
CA CYS A 98 -2.45 1.62 0.76
C CYS A 98 -1.37 2.36 1.55
N TRP A 99 -1.50 2.43 2.88
CA TRP A 99 -0.48 3.00 3.77
C TRP A 99 0.82 2.19 3.70
N SER A 100 0.71 0.87 3.80
CA SER A 100 1.87 -0.02 3.71
C SER A 100 2.60 0.14 2.37
N HIS A 101 1.81 0.22 1.31
CA HIS A 101 2.31 0.39 -0.04
C HIS A 101 2.96 1.77 -0.25
N TYR A 102 2.37 2.83 0.28
CA TYR A 102 2.95 4.17 0.25
C TYR A 102 4.32 4.21 0.95
N LEU A 103 4.45 3.60 2.13
CA LEU A 103 5.74 3.50 2.83
C LEU A 103 6.74 2.65 2.07
N HIS A 104 6.30 1.58 1.41
CA HIS A 104 7.16 0.80 0.52
C HIS A 104 7.73 1.68 -0.61
N MET A 105 6.90 2.46 -1.29
CA MET A 105 7.34 3.36 -2.36
C MET A 105 8.33 4.40 -1.84
N VAL A 106 7.97 5.09 -0.75
CA VAL A 106 8.78 6.16 -0.15
C VAL A 106 10.15 5.64 0.28
N ASP A 107 10.20 4.54 1.02
CA ASP A 107 11.46 4.00 1.54
C ASP A 107 12.35 3.52 0.39
N THR A 108 11.78 2.89 -0.64
CA THR A 108 12.54 2.40 -1.80
C THR A 108 13.07 3.56 -2.64
N LEU A 109 12.26 4.61 -2.86
CA LEU A 109 12.71 5.83 -3.53
C LEU A 109 13.76 6.59 -2.73
N GLN A 110 13.65 6.61 -1.40
CA GLN A 110 14.67 7.17 -0.52
C GLN A 110 16.00 6.45 -0.70
N THR A 111 16.01 5.11 -0.66
CA THR A 111 17.23 4.33 -0.90
C THR A 111 17.82 4.64 -2.28
N ALA A 112 17.00 4.73 -3.32
CA ALA A 112 17.46 5.08 -4.65
C ALA A 112 18.08 6.49 -4.72
N ALA A 113 17.53 7.47 -3.98
CA ALA A 113 18.05 8.82 -3.90
C ALA A 113 19.37 8.88 -3.10
N ASP A 114 19.44 8.19 -1.96
CA ASP A 114 20.62 8.15 -1.07
C ASP A 114 21.82 7.51 -1.79
N ASP A 115 21.59 6.44 -2.54
CA ASP A 115 22.61 5.76 -3.35
C ASP A 115 22.87 6.44 -4.70
N GLN A 116 22.22 7.58 -4.96
CA GLN A 116 22.35 8.37 -6.18
C GLN A 116 22.09 7.57 -7.47
N LEU A 117 21.17 6.60 -7.40
CA LEU A 117 20.78 5.80 -8.54
C LEU A 117 20.26 6.68 -9.67
N ALA A 118 20.51 6.25 -10.89
CA ALA A 118 20.00 6.88 -12.08
C ALA A 118 19.59 5.83 -13.12
N ILE A 119 18.48 6.08 -13.80
CA ILE A 119 18.03 5.28 -14.94
C ILE A 119 18.11 6.18 -16.17
N GLY A 120 19.09 5.92 -17.02
CA GLY A 120 19.50 6.87 -18.06
C GLY A 120 19.92 8.20 -17.42
N ASP A 121 19.32 9.30 -17.86
CA ASP A 121 19.58 10.65 -17.32
C ASP A 121 18.70 11.01 -16.11
N ARG A 122 17.74 10.15 -15.74
CA ARG A 122 16.82 10.40 -14.62
C ARG A 122 17.48 10.03 -13.30
N ARG A 123 17.67 11.03 -12.43
CA ARG A 123 18.05 10.85 -11.02
C ARG A 123 16.81 10.82 -10.14
N PHE A 124 16.90 10.10 -9.02
CA PHE A 124 15.87 10.08 -7.99
C PHE A 124 16.14 11.15 -6.93
N ALA A 125 15.08 11.83 -6.53
CA ALA A 125 15.06 12.82 -5.47
C ALA A 125 14.48 12.21 -4.20
N ASP A 126 15.05 12.63 -3.07
CA ASP A 126 14.60 12.26 -1.73
C ASP A 126 13.11 12.64 -1.53
N PRO A 127 12.20 11.66 -1.34
CA PRO A 127 10.77 11.92 -1.16
C PRO A 127 10.41 12.57 0.19
N LEU A 128 11.25 12.44 1.22
CA LEU A 128 11.01 12.92 2.57
C LEU A 128 11.53 14.34 2.81
N GLY A 129 12.71 14.67 2.28
CA GLY A 129 13.46 15.91 2.51
C GLY A 129 13.07 17.06 1.58
N THR A 130 12.60 16.77 0.38
CA THR A 130 12.30 17.82 -0.63
C THR A 130 10.82 18.23 -0.68
N GLY A 131 9.96 17.52 0.05
CA GLY A 131 8.53 17.79 0.07
C GLY A 131 7.86 17.67 -1.29
N LEU A 132 8.28 16.67 -2.08
CA LEU A 132 7.76 16.44 -3.42
C LEU A 132 6.24 16.33 -3.41
N PRO A 133 5.56 16.97 -4.37
CA PRO A 133 4.15 16.71 -4.59
C PRO A 133 3.96 15.26 -5.03
N PHE A 134 2.80 14.67 -4.69
CA PHE A 134 2.52 13.26 -4.95
C PHE A 134 2.72 12.84 -6.42
N HIS A 135 2.37 13.71 -7.39
CA HIS A 135 2.57 13.41 -8.81
C HIS A 135 4.06 13.18 -9.17
N GLN A 136 5.00 13.88 -8.52
CA GLN A 136 6.43 13.63 -8.74
C GLN A 136 6.87 12.33 -8.07
N LEU A 137 6.30 11.99 -6.91
CA LEU A 137 6.57 10.74 -6.22
C LEU A 137 6.13 9.54 -7.08
N ILE A 138 4.92 9.57 -7.64
CA ILE A 138 4.42 8.50 -8.51
C ILE A 138 5.19 8.44 -9.84
N ASP A 139 5.60 9.57 -10.42
CA ASP A 139 6.44 9.60 -11.62
C ASP A 139 7.80 8.94 -11.40
N GLN A 140 8.40 9.15 -10.23
CA GLN A 140 9.64 8.46 -9.86
C GLN A 140 9.41 6.97 -9.66
N TRP A 141 8.31 6.59 -9.02
CA TRP A 141 7.96 5.18 -8.83
C TRP A 141 7.75 4.44 -10.15
N HIS A 142 7.03 5.05 -11.09
CA HIS A 142 6.81 4.51 -12.43
C HIS A 142 8.10 4.38 -13.25
N ALA A 143 9.17 5.10 -12.91
CA ALA A 143 10.48 4.90 -13.50
C ALA A 143 11.27 3.77 -12.82
N LEU A 144 11.22 3.69 -11.48
CA LEU A 144 12.04 2.76 -10.71
C LEU A 144 11.49 1.32 -10.72
N ALA A 145 10.19 1.16 -10.47
CA ALA A 145 9.59 -0.18 -10.28
C ALA A 145 9.73 -1.09 -11.51
N PRO A 146 9.50 -0.63 -12.77
CA PRO A 146 9.72 -1.46 -13.94
C PRO A 146 11.19 -1.89 -14.08
N ALA A 147 12.13 -0.98 -13.83
CA ALA A 147 13.56 -1.30 -13.90
C ALA A 147 13.99 -2.32 -12.84
N MET A 148 13.42 -2.25 -11.62
CA MET A 148 13.62 -3.28 -10.61
C MET A 148 13.13 -4.65 -11.09
N ASN A 149 11.94 -4.72 -11.70
CA ASN A 149 11.41 -5.97 -12.25
C ASN A 149 12.27 -6.48 -13.41
N ASP A 150 12.74 -5.60 -14.30
CA ASP A 150 13.63 -5.97 -15.41
C ASP A 150 14.97 -6.54 -14.91
N LEU A 151 15.55 -5.94 -13.87
CA LEU A 151 16.77 -6.44 -13.23
C LEU A 151 16.54 -7.82 -12.61
N ASN A 152 15.44 -8.01 -11.87
CA ASN A 152 15.07 -9.30 -11.31
C ASN A 152 14.92 -10.38 -12.40
N ARG A 153 14.14 -10.11 -13.45
CA ARG A 153 13.94 -11.04 -14.56
C ARG A 153 15.24 -11.38 -15.28
N SER A 154 16.15 -10.42 -15.44
CA SER A 154 17.48 -10.64 -16.03
C SER A 154 18.35 -11.58 -15.19
N MET A 155 18.11 -11.63 -13.89
CA MET A 155 18.76 -12.55 -12.95
C MET A 155 18.02 -13.90 -12.81
N GLY A 156 16.92 -14.11 -13.54
CA GLY A 156 16.08 -15.31 -13.43
C GLY A 156 15.20 -15.33 -12.17
N LEU A 157 14.94 -14.18 -11.56
CA LEU A 157 14.04 -14.02 -10.42
C LEU A 157 12.67 -13.49 -10.87
N ASP A 158 11.65 -13.72 -10.06
CA ASP A 158 10.33 -13.12 -10.23
C ASP A 158 10.37 -11.60 -10.01
N ASP A 159 9.36 -10.90 -10.52
CA ASP A 159 9.18 -9.45 -10.34
C ASP A 159 9.30 -9.06 -8.85
N ALA A 160 10.20 -8.13 -8.54
CA ALA A 160 10.35 -7.57 -7.20
C ALA A 160 9.08 -6.82 -6.75
N TYR A 161 8.36 -6.26 -7.71
CA TYR A 161 7.17 -5.46 -7.52
C TYR A 161 6.06 -5.93 -8.48
N PRO A 162 5.24 -6.91 -8.09
CA PRO A 162 4.20 -7.48 -8.96
C PRO A 162 2.85 -6.73 -8.89
N PHE A 163 2.84 -5.45 -8.48
CA PHE A 163 1.59 -4.69 -8.28
C PHE A 163 1.25 -3.80 -9.46
N SER A 164 -0.05 -3.64 -9.71
CA SER A 164 -0.58 -2.66 -10.64
C SER A 164 -1.16 -1.47 -9.88
N LEU A 165 -0.70 -0.25 -10.20
CA LEU A 165 -1.25 0.97 -9.63
C LEU A 165 -2.25 1.60 -10.59
N THR A 166 -3.52 1.25 -10.42
CA THR A 166 -4.62 1.82 -11.21
C THR A 166 -4.95 3.24 -10.75
N GLY A 167 -5.72 3.98 -11.55
CA GLY A 167 -6.18 5.33 -11.20
C GLY A 167 -6.82 5.42 -9.79
N PRO A 168 -7.76 4.52 -9.43
CA PRO A 168 -8.31 4.44 -8.07
C PRO A 168 -7.25 4.23 -6.99
N VAL A 169 -6.31 3.29 -7.19
CA VAL A 169 -5.23 3.03 -6.22
C VAL A 169 -4.31 4.24 -6.08
N ILE A 170 -3.94 4.90 -7.19
CA ILE A 170 -3.16 6.13 -7.18
C ILE A 170 -3.89 7.23 -6.39
N GLY A 171 -5.21 7.38 -6.57
CA GLY A 171 -6.00 8.35 -5.80
C GLY A 171 -6.06 8.07 -4.30
N LYS A 172 -6.01 6.80 -3.89
CA LYS A 172 -5.89 6.37 -2.49
C LYS A 172 -4.49 6.65 -1.93
N LEU A 173 -3.44 6.38 -2.71
CA LEU A 173 -2.06 6.69 -2.34
C LEU A 173 -1.82 8.21 -2.21
N ASP A 174 -2.43 9.02 -3.07
CA ASP A 174 -2.40 10.50 -2.97
C ASP A 174 -3.03 10.98 -1.67
N PHE A 175 -4.16 10.37 -1.26
CA PHE A 175 -4.78 10.65 0.02
C PHE A 175 -3.86 10.33 1.19
N VAL A 176 -3.22 9.15 1.19
CA VAL A 176 -2.24 8.77 2.23
C VAL A 176 -1.09 9.79 2.26
N HIS A 177 -0.56 10.18 1.10
CA HIS A 177 0.48 11.20 1.01
C HIS A 177 0.03 12.53 1.65
N GLY A 178 -1.18 12.99 1.33
CA GLY A 178 -1.76 14.20 1.91
C GLY A 178 -1.90 14.13 3.44
N VAL A 179 -2.38 13.00 3.97
CA VAL A 179 -2.49 12.76 5.42
C VAL A 179 -1.11 12.84 6.10
N VAL A 180 -0.10 12.18 5.53
CA VAL A 180 1.28 12.20 6.07
C VAL A 180 1.87 13.61 6.01
N ARG A 181 1.62 14.36 4.92
CA ARG A 181 2.11 15.73 4.73
C ARG A 181 1.47 16.71 5.71
N ALA A 182 0.18 16.59 5.97
CA ALA A 182 -0.55 17.45 6.91
C ALA A 182 -0.12 17.21 8.37
N ALA A 183 0.37 16.01 8.69
CA ALA A 183 0.85 15.65 10.02
C ALA A 183 2.29 16.11 10.31
N LYS A 184 3.07 16.53 9.30
CA LYS A 184 4.41 17.11 9.52
C LYS A 184 4.24 18.51 10.15
N PRO A 185 4.83 18.77 11.33
CA PRO A 185 4.76 20.07 11.99
C PRO A 185 5.47 21.17 11.19
#